data_AF-A0A961LNX4-F1
#
_entry.id   AF-A0A961LNX4-F1
#
_cell.length_a   1.000
_cell.length_b   1.000
_cell.length_c   1.000
_cell.angle_alpha   90.00
_cell.angle_beta   90.00
_cell.angle_gamma   90.00
#
_symmetry.space_group_name_H-M   'P 1'
#
loop_
_entity.id
_entity.type
_entity.pdbx_description
1 polymer ?
#
loop_
_entity_poly.entity_id
_entity_poly.type
_entity_poly.pdbx_seq_one_letter_code
_entity_poly.pdbx_strand_id
1 'polypeptide(L)'
;MRWLTLAAAGPVLAVALLAGPVLAGLAGTILPAFGYLPALGSRDFSISAFVALFAEPGLAASCQLSLLTGLAATLIATLAVAAFLAAWSGTRAFNALRHLLSPLLAIPHAAAAFGLAFLIAPSGWLVRLVSPWATGWTVPPDAAIPNDAMGLSLVAGLVIKEIPFLFLISLAALPQANPADAVRVSAGFGYGRMAGFLLTVWQPVYRQIRLAVLAVLVFSTSVVDVAAILGPGTPAPLAVRLLGWMNDPDLVMRFKASAGALLQLGLSALACLLWLALERAGALVLGFWQRAGWRLERDRSARWASAVLPLASAAAIFGGMAVLALWSLAGLWQFPDAWPQDVTARSWHRALPRLASPLVTTLAAGFLSAALALVIAVLCLRREEERPAGRNLAWMIYLPLVVPQVAFLFGLQGLAVASGLVPGLGLLVVAHLVFVLPYVFLSLSDPWRAWDKRYLAVAAGLGASPRRAFWHIRMPMMLAPLLTAVAVGFAVSAGLYLPSVLVGAGRVTTITTEAVAL
;
A
#
# COMPACT_ATOMS: atom_id res chain seq x y z
N MET A 1 -29.16 12.34 -24.88
CA MET A 1 -29.08 13.22 -23.69
C MET A 1 -28.91 12.47 -22.36
N ARG A 2 -29.77 11.53 -21.96
CA ARG A 2 -29.71 10.86 -20.62
C ARG A 2 -28.42 10.08 -20.28
N TRP A 3 -27.70 9.57 -21.28
CA TRP A 3 -26.44 8.84 -21.06
C TRP A 3 -25.26 9.79 -20.77
N LEU A 4 -25.31 11.01 -21.31
CA LEU A 4 -24.27 12.04 -21.13
C LEU A 4 -24.40 12.73 -19.76
N THR A 5 -25.63 12.85 -19.24
CA THR A 5 -25.87 13.40 -17.91
C THR A 5 -25.33 12.51 -16.79
N LEU A 6 -25.26 11.19 -16.98
CA LEU A 6 -24.69 10.27 -15.99
C LEU A 6 -23.16 10.38 -15.89
N ALA A 7 -22.46 10.59 -17.01
CA ALA A 7 -21.01 10.79 -17.01
C ALA A 7 -20.62 12.08 -16.26
N ALA A 8 -21.46 13.11 -16.30
CA ALA A 8 -21.23 14.35 -15.55
C ALA A 8 -21.22 14.15 -14.02
N ALA A 9 -21.92 13.13 -13.50
CA ALA A 9 -21.93 12.82 -12.08
C ALA A 9 -20.63 12.14 -11.60
N GLY A 10 -19.88 11.47 -12.48
CA GLY A 10 -18.68 10.70 -12.12
C GLY A 10 -17.67 11.49 -11.30
N PRO A 11 -17.11 12.61 -11.82
CA PRO A 11 -16.14 13.40 -11.08
C PRO A 11 -16.71 13.97 -9.78
N VAL A 12 -17.98 14.40 -9.75
CA VAL A 12 -18.61 14.93 -8.54
C VAL A 12 -18.70 13.85 -7.45
N LEU A 13 -19.13 12.64 -7.82
CA LEU A 13 -19.19 11.49 -6.92
C LEU A 13 -17.80 11.11 -6.42
N ALA A 14 -16.80 11.03 -7.31
CA ALA A 14 -15.42 10.74 -6.93
C ALA A 14 -14.87 11.79 -5.95
N VAL A 15 -15.08 13.07 -6.24
CA VAL A 15 -14.65 14.16 -5.35
C VAL A 15 -15.35 14.10 -4.00
N ALA A 16 -16.67 13.94 -3.98
CA ALA A 16 -17.44 13.87 -2.73
C ALA A 16 -17.00 12.67 -1.87
N LEU A 17 -16.76 11.53 -2.50
CA LEU A 17 -16.35 10.30 -1.84
C LEU A 17 -14.90 10.31 -1.35
N LEU A 18 -13.99 11.00 -2.05
CA LEU A 18 -12.58 11.03 -1.66
C LEU A 18 -12.29 12.20 -0.71
N ALA A 19 -12.78 13.39 -1.01
CA ALA A 19 -12.54 14.57 -0.19
C ALA A 19 -13.47 14.65 1.02
N GLY A 20 -14.74 14.26 0.89
CA GLY A 20 -15.74 14.37 1.96
C GLY A 20 -15.33 13.62 3.23
N PRO A 21 -15.12 12.28 3.17
CA PRO A 21 -14.70 11.49 4.33
C PRO A 21 -13.34 11.92 4.91
N VAL A 22 -12.39 12.34 4.07
CA VAL A 22 -11.08 12.83 4.55
C VAL A 22 -11.24 14.15 5.30
N LEU A 23 -11.96 15.14 4.74
CA LEU A 23 -12.18 16.43 5.38
C LEU A 23 -13.03 16.31 6.65
N ALA A 24 -14.10 15.51 6.61
CA ALA A 24 -14.93 15.23 7.78
C ALA A 24 -14.11 14.51 8.86
N GLY A 25 -13.35 13.49 8.49
CA GLY A 25 -12.48 12.75 9.39
C GLY A 25 -11.37 13.61 10.00
N LEU A 26 -10.75 14.49 9.23
CA LEU A 26 -9.77 15.46 9.74
C LEU A 26 -10.43 16.44 10.71
N ALA A 27 -11.61 16.98 10.39
CA ALA A 27 -12.36 17.85 11.32
C ALA A 27 -12.71 17.12 12.62
N GLY A 28 -13.19 15.87 12.51
CA GLY A 28 -13.50 14.99 13.64
C GLY A 28 -12.27 14.56 14.46
N THR A 29 -11.06 14.77 13.96
CA THR A 29 -9.80 14.51 14.67
C THR A 29 -9.21 15.79 15.25
N ILE A 30 -9.27 16.90 14.50
CA ILE A 30 -8.79 18.22 14.94
C ILE A 30 -9.60 18.72 16.14
N LEU A 31 -10.93 18.66 16.07
CA LEU A 31 -11.77 19.20 17.14
C LEU A 31 -11.49 18.52 18.51
N PRO A 32 -11.46 17.19 18.64
CA PRO A 32 -11.11 16.55 19.91
C PRO A 32 -9.64 16.75 20.31
N ALA A 33 -8.71 16.92 19.37
CA ALA A 33 -7.33 17.25 19.73
C ALA A 33 -7.23 18.57 20.51
N PHE A 34 -8.16 19.50 20.27
CA PHE A 34 -8.29 20.76 21.01
C PHE A 34 -9.40 20.72 22.08
N GLY A 35 -9.77 19.54 22.59
CA GLY A 35 -10.74 19.40 23.69
C GLY A 35 -12.22 19.53 23.30
N TYR A 36 -12.53 19.85 22.04
CA TYR A 36 -13.90 20.00 21.57
C TYR A 36 -14.48 18.66 21.10
N LEU A 37 -15.27 18.00 21.93
CA LEU A 37 -16.00 16.78 21.59
C LEU A 37 -17.35 16.73 22.32
N PRO A 38 -18.39 17.38 21.77
CA PRO A 38 -19.69 17.50 22.42
C PRO A 38 -20.34 16.16 22.79
N ALA A 39 -20.03 15.09 22.05
CA ALA A 39 -20.52 13.74 22.31
C ALA A 39 -20.05 13.17 23.66
N LEU A 40 -18.94 13.67 24.21
CA LEU A 40 -18.43 13.32 25.54
C LEU A 40 -18.69 14.41 26.59
N GLY A 41 -19.53 15.40 26.27
CA GLY A 41 -19.84 16.52 27.17
C GLY A 41 -18.79 17.64 27.20
N SER A 42 -17.65 17.51 26.49
CA SER A 42 -16.64 18.56 26.42
C SER A 42 -16.90 19.53 25.27
N ARG A 43 -17.10 20.82 25.61
CA ARG A 43 -17.35 21.91 24.63
C ARG A 43 -16.30 23.02 24.68
N ASP A 44 -15.36 22.94 25.62
CA ASP A 44 -14.33 23.95 25.80
C ASP A 44 -13.09 23.60 24.98
N PHE A 45 -12.49 24.63 24.39
CA PHE A 45 -11.22 24.49 23.70
C PHE A 45 -10.08 24.43 24.71
N SER A 46 -9.23 23.41 24.61
CA SER A 46 -8.11 23.15 25.52
C SER A 46 -6.96 22.44 24.81
N ILE A 47 -5.74 22.70 25.25
CA ILE A 47 -4.52 22.00 24.80
C ILE A 47 -4.14 20.82 25.72
N SER A 48 -4.98 20.48 26.70
CA SER A 48 -4.74 19.42 27.68
C SER A 48 -4.43 18.06 27.04
N ALA A 49 -5.07 17.73 25.91
CA ALA A 49 -4.80 16.51 25.15
C ALA A 49 -3.35 16.45 24.64
N PHE A 50 -2.79 17.58 24.17
CA PHE A 50 -1.39 17.66 23.77
C PHE A 50 -0.45 17.54 24.97
N VAL A 51 -0.79 18.17 26.10
CA VAL A 51 0.00 18.04 27.34
C VAL A 51 0.05 16.58 27.79
N ALA A 52 -1.10 15.90 27.81
CA ALA A 52 -1.19 14.48 28.15
C ALA A 52 -0.44 13.58 27.15
N LEU A 53 -0.48 13.92 25.86
CA LEU A 53 0.28 13.22 24.83
C LEU A 53 1.80 13.39 25.04
N PHE A 54 2.30 14.61 25.21
CA PHE A 54 3.74 14.85 25.37
C PHE A 54 4.30 14.35 26.71
N ALA A 55 3.45 14.15 27.72
CA ALA A 55 3.81 13.48 28.97
C ALA A 55 3.94 11.95 28.84
N GLU A 56 3.48 11.37 27.73
CA GLU A 56 3.43 9.92 27.54
C GLU A 56 4.84 9.31 27.39
N PRO A 57 5.20 8.29 28.19
CA PRO A 57 6.50 7.63 28.09
C PRO A 57 6.75 7.02 26.70
N GLY A 58 8.00 7.15 26.23
CA GLY A 58 8.44 6.56 24.97
C GLY A 58 7.84 7.18 23.70
N LEU A 59 7.08 8.29 23.79
CA LEU A 59 6.49 8.93 22.61
C LEU A 59 7.54 9.30 21.56
N ALA A 60 8.65 9.92 21.99
CA ALA A 60 9.73 10.32 21.09
C ALA A 60 10.34 9.12 20.35
N ALA A 61 10.52 8.00 21.05
CA ALA A 61 11.01 6.75 20.45
C ALA A 61 10.00 6.18 19.44
N SER A 62 8.70 6.19 19.74
CA SER A 62 7.64 5.82 18.79
C SER A 62 7.65 6.69 17.53
N CYS A 63 7.83 8.00 17.68
CA CYS A 63 7.92 8.94 16.55
C CYS A 63 9.18 8.68 15.71
N GLN A 64 10.34 8.52 16.35
CA GLN A 64 11.60 8.22 15.66
C GLN A 64 11.51 6.89 14.91
N LEU A 65 10.98 5.84 15.53
CA LEU A 65 10.81 4.53 14.93
C LEU A 65 9.89 4.59 13.70
N SER A 66 8.73 5.24 13.80
CA SER A 66 7.81 5.43 12.66
C SER A 66 8.45 6.21 11.51
N LEU A 67 9.21 7.26 11.82
CA LEU A 67 9.87 8.10 10.81
C LEU A 67 11.02 7.35 10.12
N LEU A 68 11.90 6.74 10.91
CA LEU A 68 13.10 6.07 10.41
C LEU A 68 12.77 4.80 9.64
N THR A 69 11.87 3.95 10.16
CA THR A 69 11.50 2.72 9.45
C THR A 69 10.75 3.02 8.15
N GLY A 70 9.86 4.02 8.15
CA GLY A 70 9.17 4.49 6.94
C GLY A 70 10.13 5.06 5.89
N LEU A 71 11.01 5.99 6.27
CA LEU A 71 12.01 6.57 5.35
C LEU A 71 12.99 5.52 4.82
N ALA A 72 13.50 4.63 5.69
CA ALA A 72 14.44 3.59 5.31
C ALA A 72 13.80 2.62 4.32
N ALA A 73 12.59 2.13 4.60
CA ALA A 73 11.90 1.20 3.71
C ALA A 73 11.65 1.80 2.33
N THR A 74 11.11 3.03 2.27
CA THR A 74 10.83 3.69 1.00
C THR A 74 12.10 4.02 0.22
N LEU A 75 13.18 4.41 0.91
CA LEU A 75 14.48 4.64 0.27
C LEU A 75 15.05 3.36 -0.33
N ILE A 76 15.09 2.29 0.46
CA ILE A 76 15.61 0.98 0.04
C ILE A 76 14.80 0.44 -1.14
N ALA A 77 13.47 0.46 -1.05
CA ALA A 77 12.59 -0.03 -2.11
C ALA A 77 12.74 0.78 -3.41
N THR A 78 12.78 2.12 -3.31
CA THR A 78 12.95 2.99 -4.49
C THR A 78 14.30 2.78 -5.16
N LEU A 79 15.39 2.71 -4.39
CA LEU A 79 16.73 2.48 -4.93
C LEU A 79 16.88 1.08 -5.53
N ALA A 80 16.29 0.06 -4.91
CA ALA A 80 16.31 -1.31 -5.42
C ALA A 80 15.56 -1.41 -6.75
N VAL A 81 14.37 -0.79 -6.86
CA VAL A 81 13.61 -0.72 -8.11
C VAL A 81 14.39 0.04 -9.19
N ALA A 82 14.99 1.19 -8.85
CA ALA A 82 15.81 1.96 -9.78
C ALA A 82 17.00 1.14 -10.32
N ALA A 83 17.76 0.51 -9.43
CA ALA A 83 18.93 -0.29 -9.77
C ALA A 83 18.55 -1.54 -10.58
N PHE A 84 17.43 -2.19 -10.24
CA PHE A 84 16.95 -3.35 -10.98
C PHE A 84 16.51 -2.95 -12.39
N LEU A 85 15.72 -1.89 -12.55
CA LEU A 85 15.32 -1.39 -13.87
C LEU A 85 16.54 -1.00 -14.71
N ALA A 86 17.51 -0.31 -14.10
CA ALA A 86 18.74 0.09 -14.77
C ALA A 86 19.56 -1.10 -15.29
N ALA A 87 19.60 -2.20 -14.54
CA ALA A 87 20.36 -3.39 -14.92
C ALA A 87 19.62 -4.32 -15.89
N TRP A 88 18.30 -4.45 -15.76
CA TRP A 88 17.55 -5.57 -16.36
C TRP A 88 16.52 -5.14 -17.42
N SER A 89 16.14 -3.86 -17.50
CA SER A 89 15.11 -3.39 -18.46
C SER A 89 15.41 -3.78 -19.92
N GLY A 90 14.48 -4.48 -20.58
CA GLY A 90 14.65 -4.95 -21.96
C GLY A 90 15.44 -6.26 -22.11
N THR A 91 15.76 -6.96 -21.02
CA THR A 91 16.29 -8.33 -21.07
C THR A 91 15.18 -9.38 -21.06
N ARG A 92 15.49 -10.63 -21.44
CA ARG A 92 14.54 -11.75 -21.33
C ARG A 92 14.10 -12.02 -19.88
N ALA A 93 15.04 -11.92 -18.93
CA ALA A 93 14.77 -12.07 -17.50
C ALA A 93 13.77 -11.02 -16.98
N PHE A 94 13.87 -9.79 -17.48
CA PHE A 94 12.93 -8.72 -17.15
C PHE A 94 11.51 -9.01 -17.66
N ASN A 95 11.38 -9.52 -18.88
CA ASN A 95 10.07 -9.92 -19.42
C ASN A 95 9.45 -11.06 -18.60
N ALA A 96 10.25 -12.06 -18.19
CA ALA A 96 9.78 -13.13 -17.31
C ALA A 96 9.32 -12.59 -15.95
N LEU A 97 10.09 -11.69 -15.32
CA LEU A 97 9.74 -11.11 -14.02
C LEU A 97 8.45 -10.26 -14.09
N ARG A 98 8.18 -9.61 -15.23
CA ARG A 98 6.95 -8.83 -15.44
C ARG A 98 5.69 -9.67 -15.23
N HIS A 99 5.73 -10.96 -15.55
CA HIS A 99 4.61 -11.88 -15.36
C HIS A 99 4.41 -12.28 -13.88
N LEU A 100 5.46 -12.23 -13.05
CA LEU A 100 5.40 -12.58 -11.63
C LEU A 100 4.82 -11.46 -10.74
N LEU A 101 4.61 -10.25 -11.28
CA LEU A 101 4.10 -9.13 -10.50
C LEU A 101 2.62 -9.25 -10.14
N SER A 102 1.80 -9.77 -11.05
CA SER A 102 0.35 -9.86 -10.81
C SER A 102 0.04 -10.75 -9.59
N PRO A 103 0.67 -11.93 -9.43
CA PRO A 103 0.54 -12.71 -8.20
C PRO A 103 1.04 -11.98 -6.94
N LEU A 104 2.19 -11.28 -7.03
CA LEU A 104 2.79 -10.60 -5.87
C LEU A 104 1.89 -9.47 -5.33
N LEU A 105 1.18 -8.76 -6.20
CA LEU A 105 0.27 -7.69 -5.81
C LEU A 105 -1.08 -8.18 -5.30
N ALA A 106 -1.46 -9.42 -5.64
CA ALA A 106 -2.71 -10.02 -5.17
C ALA A 106 -2.62 -10.50 -3.72
N ILE A 107 -1.42 -10.61 -3.15
CA ILE A 107 -1.21 -11.11 -1.79
C ILE A 107 -1.55 -10.02 -0.77
N PRO A 108 -2.45 -10.30 0.21
CA PRO A 108 -2.75 -9.36 1.28
C PRO A 108 -1.49 -8.99 2.06
N HIS A 109 -1.31 -7.69 2.36
CA HIS A 109 -0.11 -7.19 3.03
C HIS A 109 0.14 -7.85 4.40
N ALA A 110 -0.92 -8.09 5.18
CA ALA A 110 -0.83 -8.81 6.45
C ALA A 110 -0.34 -10.25 6.27
N ALA A 111 -0.79 -10.95 5.22
CA ALA A 111 -0.32 -12.30 4.92
C ALA A 111 1.17 -12.31 4.59
N ALA A 112 1.65 -11.35 3.79
CA ALA A 112 3.09 -11.20 3.52
C ALA A 112 3.90 -10.93 4.80
N ALA A 113 3.38 -10.11 5.73
CA ALA A 113 4.01 -9.83 7.01
C ALA A 113 4.08 -11.09 7.91
N PHE A 114 2.99 -11.84 8.05
CA PHE A 114 2.99 -13.11 8.77
C PHE A 114 3.91 -14.15 8.11
N GLY A 115 3.89 -14.26 6.78
CA GLY A 115 4.78 -15.14 6.04
C GLY A 115 6.25 -14.82 6.31
N LEU A 116 6.61 -13.53 6.32
CA LEU A 116 7.95 -13.10 6.71
C LEU A 116 8.26 -13.45 8.16
N ALA A 117 7.36 -13.14 9.11
CA ALA A 117 7.55 -13.45 10.52
C ALA A 117 7.85 -14.95 10.75
N PHE A 118 7.10 -15.84 10.11
CA PHE A 118 7.30 -17.30 10.18
C PHE A 118 8.58 -17.78 9.47
N LEU A 119 9.11 -17.01 8.51
CA LEU A 119 10.39 -17.30 7.89
C LEU A 119 11.57 -16.92 8.81
N ILE A 120 11.53 -15.71 9.39
CA ILE A 120 12.69 -15.08 10.04
C ILE A 120 12.74 -15.27 11.57
N ALA A 121 11.65 -15.69 12.21
CA ALA A 121 11.65 -15.95 13.65
C ALA A 121 12.74 -16.97 14.04
N PRO A 122 13.24 -16.97 15.28
CA PRO A 122 14.18 -17.98 15.78
C PRO A 122 13.76 -19.42 15.54
N SER A 123 12.47 -19.70 15.71
CA SER A 123 11.85 -20.99 15.43
C SER A 123 11.27 -21.06 14.01
N GLY A 124 11.61 -20.10 13.16
CA GLY A 124 11.10 -19.94 11.81
C GLY A 124 11.77 -20.90 10.82
N TRP A 125 11.22 -20.94 9.60
CA TRP A 125 11.61 -21.95 8.63
C TRP A 125 13.05 -21.78 8.12
N LEU A 126 13.55 -20.55 7.98
CA LEU A 126 14.93 -20.31 7.55
C LEU A 126 15.95 -20.88 8.55
N VAL A 127 15.70 -20.70 9.85
CA VAL A 127 16.57 -21.24 10.90
C VAL A 127 16.50 -22.76 10.94
N ARG A 128 15.31 -23.35 10.79
CA ARG A 128 15.12 -24.81 10.74
C ARG A 128 15.83 -25.46 9.55
N LEU A 129 15.87 -24.82 8.39
CA LEU A 129 16.55 -25.36 7.21
C LEU A 129 18.06 -25.51 7.38
N VAL A 130 18.67 -24.71 8.27
CA VAL A 130 20.12 -24.74 8.54
C VAL A 130 20.45 -25.37 9.90
N SER A 131 19.45 -25.74 10.69
CA SER A 131 19.62 -26.31 12.03
C SER A 131 19.19 -27.78 12.07
N PRO A 132 19.87 -28.66 12.82
CA PRO A 132 21.11 -28.41 13.56
C PRO A 132 22.36 -28.54 12.68
N TRP A 133 22.26 -28.96 11.41
CA TRP A 133 23.41 -29.43 10.64
C TRP A 133 24.46 -28.35 10.34
N ALA A 134 24.07 -27.09 10.12
CA ALA A 134 25.00 -25.99 9.87
C ALA A 134 25.24 -25.11 11.11
N THR A 135 24.24 -24.99 11.99
CA THR A 135 24.30 -24.07 13.16
C THR A 135 24.64 -24.76 14.48
N GLY A 136 24.39 -26.07 14.59
CA GLY A 136 24.44 -26.81 15.85
C GLY A 136 23.26 -26.54 16.81
N TRP A 137 22.27 -25.73 16.40
CA TRP A 137 21.16 -25.36 17.29
C TRP A 137 20.12 -26.46 17.39
N THR A 138 19.89 -26.93 18.62
CA THR A 138 18.81 -27.86 18.99
C THR A 138 17.61 -27.16 19.64
N VAL A 139 17.79 -25.91 20.06
CA VAL A 139 16.76 -25.01 20.59
C VAL A 139 16.81 -23.72 19.77
N PRO A 140 15.67 -23.03 19.53
CA PRO A 140 15.67 -21.76 18.82
C PRO A 140 16.63 -20.75 19.46
N PRO A 141 17.40 -19.98 18.66
CA PRO A 141 18.30 -18.97 19.19
C PRO A 141 17.55 -17.86 19.93
N ASP A 142 18.17 -17.29 20.95
CA ASP A 142 17.60 -16.13 21.66
C ASP A 142 17.83 -14.84 20.86
N ALA A 143 17.02 -14.64 19.83
CA ALA A 143 17.01 -13.44 19.01
C ALA A 143 15.60 -12.82 19.02
N ALA A 144 15.52 -11.53 19.32
CA ALA A 144 14.27 -10.76 19.33
C ALA A 144 13.80 -10.43 17.90
N ILE A 145 13.54 -11.44 17.08
CA ILE A 145 13.06 -11.33 15.70
C ILE A 145 11.81 -12.22 15.57
N PRO A 146 10.68 -11.75 14.99
CA PRO A 146 10.38 -10.35 14.69
C PRO A 146 10.32 -9.49 15.97
N ASN A 147 9.97 -8.21 15.82
CA ASN A 147 9.78 -7.24 16.91
C ASN A 147 11.08 -6.74 17.54
N ASP A 148 12.16 -6.71 16.76
CA ASP A 148 13.44 -6.16 17.20
C ASP A 148 13.33 -4.67 17.52
N ALA A 149 14.10 -4.21 18.51
CA ALA A 149 14.02 -2.85 19.04
C ALA A 149 14.31 -1.76 18.00
N MET A 150 15.11 -2.07 16.97
CA MET A 150 15.45 -1.14 15.89
C MET A 150 14.40 -1.10 14.78
N GLY A 151 13.43 -2.02 14.78
CA GLY A 151 12.42 -2.16 13.73
C GLY A 151 12.99 -2.63 12.40
N LEU A 152 14.09 -3.38 12.39
CA LEU A 152 14.68 -3.96 11.16
C LEU A 152 13.74 -4.98 10.50
N SER A 153 13.06 -5.80 11.30
CA SER A 153 12.03 -6.73 10.83
C SER A 153 10.87 -5.98 10.17
N LEU A 154 10.47 -4.85 10.75
CA LEU A 154 9.48 -3.96 10.16
C LEU A 154 9.98 -3.36 8.85
N VAL A 155 11.20 -2.81 8.79
CA VAL A 155 11.80 -2.30 7.54
C VAL A 155 11.83 -3.37 6.46
N ALA A 156 12.26 -4.60 6.78
CA ALA A 156 12.28 -5.70 5.84
C ALA A 156 10.86 -6.03 5.31
N GLY A 157 9.87 -6.12 6.20
CA GLY A 157 8.47 -6.32 5.80
C GLY A 157 7.94 -5.21 4.91
N LEU A 158 8.27 -3.96 5.21
CA LEU A 158 7.88 -2.80 4.41
C LEU A 158 8.57 -2.80 3.02
N VAL A 159 9.87 -3.09 2.95
CA VAL A 159 10.60 -3.21 1.68
C VAL A 159 10.00 -4.32 0.80
N ILE A 160 9.71 -5.47 1.41
CA ILE A 160 9.14 -6.63 0.72
C ILE A 160 7.78 -6.29 0.10
N LYS A 161 6.91 -5.55 0.80
CA LYS A 161 5.61 -5.12 0.24
C LYS A 161 5.76 -3.99 -0.80
N GLU A 162 6.75 -3.10 -0.65
CA GLU A 162 6.86 -1.87 -1.45
C GLU A 162 7.50 -2.11 -2.81
N ILE A 163 8.47 -3.02 -2.90
CA ILE A 163 9.18 -3.31 -4.16
C ILE A 163 8.20 -3.73 -5.27
N PRO A 164 7.28 -4.70 -5.08
CA PRO A 164 6.34 -5.09 -6.14
C PRO A 164 5.47 -3.92 -6.63
N PHE A 165 4.99 -3.08 -5.72
CA PHE A 165 4.14 -1.94 -6.04
C PHE A 165 4.90 -0.84 -6.78
N LEU A 166 6.06 -0.41 -6.26
CA LEU A 166 6.89 0.60 -6.91
C LEU A 166 7.42 0.11 -8.27
N PHE A 167 7.73 -1.17 -8.39
CA PHE A 167 8.12 -1.76 -9.65
C PHE A 167 6.98 -1.71 -10.67
N LEU A 168 5.75 -2.09 -10.30
CA LEU A 168 4.57 -2.01 -11.18
C LEU A 168 4.35 -0.59 -11.70
N ILE A 169 4.32 0.41 -10.83
CA ILE A 169 4.09 1.81 -11.24
C ILE A 169 5.25 2.31 -12.11
N SER A 170 6.48 1.92 -11.79
CA SER A 170 7.64 2.25 -12.63
C SER A 170 7.54 1.62 -14.02
N LEU A 171 6.99 0.40 -14.15
CA LEU A 171 6.75 -0.24 -15.45
C LEU A 171 5.68 0.47 -16.29
N ALA A 172 4.66 1.07 -15.65
CA ALA A 172 3.66 1.87 -16.35
C ALA A 172 4.25 3.20 -16.86
N ALA A 173 5.17 3.80 -16.09
CA ALA A 173 5.88 5.03 -16.47
C ALA A 173 7.01 4.79 -17.50
N LEU A 174 7.61 3.60 -17.52
CA LEU A 174 8.81 3.29 -18.30
C LEU A 174 8.69 3.56 -19.82
N PRO A 175 7.60 3.18 -20.52
CA PRO A 175 7.46 3.43 -21.96
C PRO A 175 7.52 4.91 -22.34
N GLN A 176 7.07 5.80 -21.44
CA GLN A 176 7.05 7.25 -21.67
C GLN A 176 8.46 7.87 -21.68
N ALA A 177 9.47 7.14 -21.19
CA ALA A 177 10.86 7.59 -21.15
C ALA A 177 11.71 7.08 -22.33
N ASN A 178 11.12 6.41 -23.33
CA ASN A 178 11.82 5.87 -24.51
C ASN A 178 13.16 5.17 -24.18
N PRO A 179 13.15 4.16 -23.28
CA PRO A 179 14.38 3.61 -22.71
C PRO A 179 15.32 3.00 -23.75
N ALA A 180 14.78 2.43 -24.83
CA ALA A 180 15.58 1.80 -25.87
C ALA A 180 16.46 2.80 -26.64
N ASP A 181 15.97 4.00 -26.89
CA ASP A 181 16.72 5.04 -27.61
C ASP A 181 17.73 5.71 -26.67
N ALA A 182 17.28 6.07 -25.47
CA ALA A 182 18.12 6.72 -24.46
C ALA A 182 19.33 5.86 -24.05
N VAL A 183 19.13 4.55 -23.88
CA VAL A 183 20.22 3.62 -23.55
C VAL A 183 21.16 3.41 -24.76
N ARG A 184 20.66 3.37 -25.99
CA ARG A 184 21.52 3.27 -27.19
C ARG A 184 22.40 4.50 -27.38
N VAL A 185 21.85 5.69 -27.18
CA VAL A 185 22.61 6.95 -27.27
C VAL A 185 23.68 7.00 -26.18
N SER A 186 23.32 6.72 -24.91
CA SER A 186 24.30 6.73 -23.81
C SER A 186 25.40 5.68 -23.97
N ALA A 187 25.09 4.49 -24.50
CA ALA A 187 26.09 3.48 -24.84
C ALA A 187 27.06 3.97 -25.93
N GLY A 188 26.61 4.75 -26.91
CA GLY A 188 27.46 5.38 -27.92
C GLY A 188 28.48 6.37 -27.34
N PHE A 189 28.18 6.97 -26.19
CA PHE A 189 29.11 7.82 -25.42
C PHE A 189 30.00 7.02 -24.44
N GLY A 190 29.92 5.69 -24.46
CA GLY A 190 30.70 4.80 -23.61
C GLY A 190 30.16 4.65 -22.19
N TYR A 191 28.92 5.05 -21.89
CA TYR A 191 28.35 4.78 -20.57
C TYR A 191 28.00 3.30 -20.41
N GLY A 192 28.25 2.76 -19.21
CA GLY A 192 27.72 1.46 -18.80
C GLY A 192 26.20 1.44 -18.79
N ARG A 193 25.59 0.25 -18.80
CA ARG A 193 24.15 0.07 -18.92
C ARG A 193 23.39 0.73 -17.77
N MET A 194 23.82 0.48 -16.53
CA MET A 194 23.18 1.05 -15.34
C MET A 194 23.36 2.57 -15.29
N ALA A 195 24.57 3.06 -15.56
CA ALA A 195 24.87 4.49 -15.57
C ALA A 195 24.04 5.24 -16.62
N GLY A 196 24.04 4.73 -17.87
CA GLY A 196 23.26 5.29 -18.96
C GLY A 196 21.77 5.34 -18.62
N PHE A 197 21.21 4.26 -18.06
CA PHE A 197 19.80 4.23 -17.65
C PHE A 197 19.50 5.21 -16.51
N LEU A 198 20.31 5.25 -15.45
CA LEU A 198 20.08 6.13 -14.30
C LEU A 198 20.17 7.61 -14.68
N LEU A 199 21.08 7.95 -15.59
CA LEU A 199 21.28 9.33 -16.05
C LEU A 199 20.23 9.79 -17.05
N THR A 200 19.68 8.90 -17.88
CA THR A 200 18.80 9.29 -19.00
C THR A 200 17.34 8.87 -18.83
N VAL A 201 17.08 7.68 -18.27
CA VAL A 201 15.73 7.08 -18.19
C VAL A 201 15.12 7.22 -16.79
N TRP A 202 15.93 7.04 -15.73
CA TRP A 202 15.38 7.04 -14.37
C TRP A 202 14.79 8.40 -13.98
N GLN A 203 15.39 9.51 -14.38
CA GLN A 203 14.89 10.86 -14.06
C GLN A 203 13.44 11.10 -14.53
N PRO A 204 13.08 10.92 -15.82
CA PRO A 204 11.70 11.11 -16.28
C PRO A 204 10.75 10.08 -15.66
N VAL A 205 11.17 8.83 -15.45
CA VAL A 205 10.37 7.81 -14.76
C VAL A 205 10.08 8.24 -13.32
N TYR A 206 11.12 8.65 -12.57
CA TYR A 206 11.01 9.10 -11.19
C TYR A 206 10.04 10.28 -11.07
N ARG A 207 10.12 11.26 -11.97
CA ARG A 207 9.19 12.42 -11.99
C ARG A 207 7.73 12.01 -12.12
N GLN A 208 7.43 10.94 -12.85
CA GLN A 208 6.07 10.42 -13.02
C GLN A 208 5.60 9.65 -11.78
N ILE A 209 6.48 8.84 -11.19
CA ILE A 209 6.13 8.00 -10.03
C ILE A 209 6.30 8.73 -8.68
N ARG A 210 6.82 9.96 -8.66
CA ARG A 210 7.12 10.72 -7.44
C ARG A 210 5.96 10.79 -6.46
N LEU A 211 4.73 11.00 -6.95
CA LEU A 211 3.55 11.02 -6.08
C LEU A 211 3.24 9.65 -5.47
N ALA A 212 3.45 8.57 -6.23
CA ALA A 212 3.30 7.22 -5.71
C ALA A 212 4.36 6.90 -4.65
N VAL A 213 5.61 7.35 -4.85
CA VAL A 213 6.70 7.21 -3.85
C VAL A 213 6.35 7.97 -2.56
N LEU A 214 5.84 9.20 -2.65
CA LEU A 214 5.40 9.96 -1.48
C LEU A 214 4.19 9.31 -0.78
N ALA A 215 3.24 8.75 -1.54
CA ALA A 215 2.12 8.01 -0.96
C ALA A 215 2.61 6.74 -0.23
N VAL A 216 3.58 6.02 -0.78
CA VAL A 216 4.23 4.87 -0.12
C VAL A 216 4.92 5.30 1.16
N LEU A 217 5.65 6.41 1.14
CA LEU A 217 6.31 6.96 2.32
C LEU A 217 5.32 7.29 3.44
N VAL A 218 4.23 8.00 3.10
CA VAL A 218 3.16 8.32 4.05
C VAL A 218 2.60 7.03 4.63
N PHE A 219 2.21 6.07 3.77
CA PHE A 219 1.67 4.79 4.21
C PHE A 219 2.62 4.06 5.15
N SER A 220 3.93 4.04 4.86
CA SER A 220 4.91 3.32 5.66
C SER A 220 5.27 3.99 6.98
N THR A 221 5.20 5.32 7.06
CA THR A 221 5.31 6.03 8.36
C THR A 221 4.08 5.85 9.26
N SER A 222 2.92 5.49 8.70
CA SER A 222 1.64 5.37 9.41
C SER A 222 1.01 3.97 9.32
N VAL A 223 1.81 2.95 9.00
CA VAL A 223 1.34 1.57 8.82
C VAL A 223 0.99 0.96 10.19
N VAL A 224 -0.12 0.24 10.28
CA VAL A 224 -0.60 -0.33 11.55
C VAL A 224 -0.55 -1.85 11.53
N ASP A 225 -1.08 -2.47 10.47
CA ASP A 225 -1.15 -3.91 10.29
C ASP A 225 0.23 -4.58 10.26
N VAL A 226 1.11 -4.14 9.36
CA VAL A 226 2.48 -4.70 9.26
C VAL A 226 3.31 -4.37 10.51
N ALA A 227 3.10 -3.17 11.08
CA ALA A 227 3.78 -2.73 12.29
C ALA A 227 3.36 -3.51 13.54
N ALA A 228 2.10 -3.93 13.65
CA ALA A 228 1.62 -4.76 14.74
C ALA A 228 2.22 -6.18 14.69
N ILE A 229 2.53 -6.69 13.49
CA ILE A 229 3.07 -8.04 13.29
C ILE A 229 4.60 -8.10 13.41
N LEU A 230 5.31 -7.09 12.87
CA LEU A 230 6.77 -7.12 12.72
C LEU A 230 7.51 -6.05 13.53
N GLY A 231 6.80 -5.03 14.02
CA GLY A 231 7.39 -3.92 14.77
C GLY A 231 7.57 -4.23 16.25
N PRO A 232 8.47 -3.52 16.95
CA PRO A 232 8.66 -3.70 18.39
C PRO A 232 7.37 -3.36 19.16
N GLY A 233 7.17 -4.01 20.31
CA GLY A 233 6.03 -3.72 21.19
C GLY A 233 6.28 -2.57 22.18
N THR A 234 7.54 -2.34 22.56
CA THR A 234 7.92 -1.47 23.68
C THR A 234 9.13 -0.57 23.37
N PRO A 235 8.91 0.68 22.89
CA PRO A 235 7.64 1.25 22.46
C PRO A 235 7.31 0.90 21.00
N ALA A 236 6.03 0.65 20.72
CA ALA A 236 5.55 0.41 19.36
C ALA A 236 5.60 1.67 18.47
N PRO A 237 5.62 1.50 17.12
CA PRO A 237 5.44 2.60 16.18
C PRO A 237 4.20 3.44 16.52
N LEU A 238 4.26 4.75 16.28
CA LEU A 238 3.25 5.70 16.74
C LEU A 238 1.84 5.28 16.30
N ALA A 239 1.64 4.93 15.04
CA ALA A 239 0.34 4.53 14.49
C ALA A 239 -0.29 3.32 15.22
N VAL A 240 0.52 2.37 15.72
CA VAL A 240 0.04 1.22 16.49
C VAL A 240 -0.43 1.67 17.88
N ARG A 241 0.33 2.55 18.56
CA ARG A 241 -0.07 3.11 19.85
C ARG A 241 -1.35 3.95 19.75
N LEU A 242 -1.47 4.72 18.67
CA LEU A 242 -2.66 5.51 18.38
C LEU A 242 -3.91 4.65 18.27
N LEU A 243 -3.82 3.50 17.59
CA LEU A 243 -4.94 2.54 17.53
C LEU A 243 -5.28 2.00 18.93
N GLY A 244 -4.26 1.70 19.74
CA GLY A 244 -4.44 1.30 21.14
C GLY A 244 -5.21 2.33 21.96
N TRP A 245 -4.80 3.60 21.92
CA TRP A 245 -5.49 4.68 22.65
C TRP A 245 -6.90 4.96 22.12
N MET A 246 -7.15 4.78 20.82
CA MET A 246 -8.50 4.96 20.26
C MET A 246 -9.47 3.87 20.71
N ASN A 247 -8.98 2.65 20.88
CA ASN A 247 -9.75 1.49 21.32
C ASN A 247 -9.75 1.31 22.85
N ASP A 248 -9.15 2.24 23.59
CA ASP A 248 -9.12 2.19 25.05
C ASP A 248 -10.56 2.34 25.62
N PRO A 249 -10.93 1.56 26.65
CA PRO A 249 -12.22 1.71 27.32
C PRO A 249 -12.44 3.11 27.91
N ASP A 250 -11.38 3.81 28.30
CA ASP A 250 -11.46 5.20 28.77
C ASP A 250 -11.68 6.16 27.60
N LEU A 251 -12.86 6.76 27.56
CA LEU A 251 -13.26 7.72 26.52
C LEU A 251 -12.38 8.98 26.50
N VAL A 252 -11.68 9.30 27.61
CA VAL A 252 -10.74 10.42 27.67
C VAL A 252 -9.51 10.15 26.78
N MET A 253 -9.13 8.89 26.58
CA MET A 253 -8.02 8.52 25.69
C MET A 253 -8.28 8.91 24.23
N ARG A 254 -9.55 9.12 23.83
CA ARG A 254 -9.89 9.60 22.48
C ARG A 254 -9.35 10.99 22.19
N PHE A 255 -9.31 11.88 23.19
CA PHE A 255 -8.71 13.21 23.03
C PHE A 255 -7.18 13.08 22.81
N LYS A 256 -6.51 12.23 23.60
CA LYS A 256 -5.08 11.92 23.45
C LYS A 256 -4.78 11.28 22.08
N ALA A 257 -5.58 10.31 21.66
CA ALA A 257 -5.46 9.64 20.37
C ALA A 257 -5.63 10.63 19.20
N SER A 258 -6.58 11.57 19.29
CA SER A 258 -6.77 12.63 18.30
C SER A 258 -5.58 13.61 18.23
N ALA A 259 -5.04 14.04 19.38
CA ALA A 259 -3.82 14.84 19.41
C ALA A 259 -2.63 14.08 18.80
N GLY A 260 -2.50 12.79 19.12
CA GLY A 260 -1.49 11.91 18.56
C GLY A 260 -1.66 11.66 17.05
N ALA A 261 -2.89 11.63 16.55
CA ALA A 261 -3.18 11.51 15.12
C ALA A 261 -2.77 12.77 14.34
N LEU A 262 -2.90 13.97 14.94
CA LEU A 262 -2.31 15.21 14.39
C LEU A 262 -0.78 15.20 14.43
N LEU A 263 -0.18 14.66 15.49
CA LEU A 263 1.27 14.44 15.55
C LEU A 263 1.74 13.49 14.44
N GLN A 264 1.02 12.39 14.18
CA GLN A 264 1.30 11.48 13.07
C GLN A 264 1.17 12.18 11.71
N LEU A 265 0.16 13.03 11.52
CA LEU A 265 0.03 13.85 10.31
C LEU A 265 1.25 14.75 10.11
N GLY A 266 1.71 15.42 11.17
CA GLY A 266 2.94 16.21 11.17
C GLY A 266 4.19 15.37 10.88
N LEU A 267 4.27 14.15 11.43
CA LEU A 267 5.38 13.23 11.22
C LEU A 267 5.49 12.77 9.75
N SER A 268 4.36 12.42 9.13
CA SER A 268 4.32 12.05 7.71
C SER A 268 4.61 13.25 6.80
N ALA A 269 4.19 14.46 7.19
CA ALA A 269 4.59 15.68 6.48
C ALA A 269 6.10 15.93 6.59
N LEU A 270 6.69 15.74 7.77
CA LEU A 270 8.14 15.82 7.98
C LEU A 270 8.88 14.78 7.15
N ALA A 271 8.39 13.53 7.10
CA ALA A 271 8.97 12.49 6.26
C ALA A 271 8.98 12.90 4.78
N CYS A 272 7.87 13.44 4.27
CA CYS A 272 7.80 14.00 2.92
C CYS A 272 8.84 15.11 2.72
N LEU A 273 8.97 16.08 3.64
CA LEU A 273 9.95 17.15 3.55
C LEU A 273 11.40 16.63 3.51
N LEU A 274 11.71 15.65 4.36
CA LEU A 274 13.01 14.97 4.37
C LEU A 274 13.26 14.24 3.05
N TRP A 275 12.24 13.58 2.50
CA TRP A 275 12.32 12.95 1.18
C TRP A 275 12.60 13.97 0.07
N LEU A 276 11.93 15.13 0.10
CA LEU A 276 12.21 16.21 -0.85
C LEU A 276 13.62 16.78 -0.71
N ALA A 277 14.18 16.81 0.50
CA ALA A 277 15.57 17.16 0.72
C ALA A 277 16.52 16.10 0.14
N LEU A 278 16.20 14.80 0.32
CA LEU A 278 16.93 13.69 -0.30
C LEU A 278 16.88 13.74 -1.83
N GLU A 279 15.75 14.11 -2.42
CA GLU A 279 15.64 14.33 -3.87
C GLU A 279 16.60 15.42 -4.37
N ARG A 280 16.67 16.54 -3.65
CA ARG A 280 17.59 17.64 -3.99
C ARG A 280 19.05 17.22 -3.84
N ALA A 281 19.39 16.51 -2.76
CA ALA A 281 20.73 15.94 -2.58
C ALA A 281 21.07 14.97 -3.71
N GLY A 282 20.14 14.09 -4.10
CA GLY A 282 20.30 13.17 -5.22
C GLY A 282 20.52 13.90 -6.55
N ALA A 283 19.81 15.00 -6.80
CA ALA A 283 20.01 15.83 -7.99
C ALA A 283 21.40 16.49 -8.01
N LEU A 284 21.92 16.94 -6.86
CA LEU A 284 23.27 17.47 -6.74
C LEU A 284 24.34 16.40 -7.01
N VAL A 285 24.17 15.20 -6.44
CA VAL A 285 25.06 14.05 -6.69
C VAL A 285 25.04 13.68 -8.16
N LEU A 286 23.87 13.67 -8.80
CA LEU A 286 23.73 13.36 -10.21
C LEU A 286 24.36 14.41 -11.12
N GLY A 287 24.22 15.70 -10.77
CA GLY A 287 24.88 16.79 -11.49
C GLY A 287 26.40 16.81 -11.29
N PHE A 288 26.90 16.36 -10.14
CA PHE A 288 28.33 16.10 -9.95
C PHE A 288 28.80 14.93 -10.83
N TRP A 289 28.06 13.81 -10.82
CA TRP A 289 28.37 12.64 -11.65
C TRP A 289 28.43 12.99 -13.14
N GLN A 290 27.44 13.74 -13.65
CA GLN A 290 27.41 14.21 -15.04
C GLN A 290 28.63 15.06 -15.41
N ARG A 291 29.07 15.96 -14.52
CA ARG A 291 30.25 16.81 -14.74
C ARG A 291 31.57 16.05 -14.63
N ALA A 292 31.65 15.08 -13.70
CA ALA A 292 32.82 14.23 -13.52
C ALA A 292 33.01 13.24 -14.68
N GLY A 293 31.97 12.99 -15.48
CA GLY A 293 32.04 12.13 -16.66
C GLY A 293 32.29 10.66 -16.33
N TRP A 294 31.95 10.19 -15.11
CA TRP A 294 32.17 8.80 -14.73
C TRP A 294 31.25 7.88 -15.53
N ARG A 295 31.82 7.15 -16.49
CA ARG A 295 31.05 6.32 -17.43
C ARG A 295 30.56 5.00 -16.84
N LEU A 296 31.27 4.48 -15.83
CA LEU A 296 31.00 3.20 -15.16
C LEU A 296 30.77 2.04 -16.14
N GLU A 297 31.65 1.88 -17.13
CA GLU A 297 31.57 0.86 -18.19
C GLU A 297 31.47 -0.57 -17.65
N ARG A 298 32.13 -0.88 -16.54
CA ARG A 298 32.16 -2.20 -15.91
C ARG A 298 31.12 -2.32 -14.80
N ASP A 299 29.85 -2.47 -15.17
CA ASP A 299 28.73 -2.58 -14.23
C ASP A 299 28.27 -4.02 -13.94
N ARG A 300 28.97 -5.05 -14.43
CA ARG A 300 28.51 -6.45 -14.37
C ARG A 300 28.21 -6.92 -12.94
N SER A 301 29.06 -6.64 -11.97
CA SER A 301 28.82 -7.00 -10.57
C SER A 301 27.63 -6.24 -9.97
N ALA A 302 27.56 -4.93 -10.23
CA ALA A 302 26.45 -4.09 -9.80
C ALA A 302 25.10 -4.54 -10.38
N ARG A 303 25.09 -5.05 -11.62
CA ARG A 303 23.88 -5.60 -12.26
C ARG A 303 23.37 -6.87 -11.57
N TRP A 304 24.25 -7.76 -11.17
CA TRP A 304 23.85 -8.95 -10.40
C TRP A 304 23.42 -8.58 -8.98
N ALA A 305 24.15 -7.66 -8.33
CA ALA A 305 23.79 -7.15 -7.02
C ALA A 305 22.39 -6.48 -7.01
N SER A 306 22.02 -5.77 -8.08
CA SER A 306 20.70 -5.12 -8.15
C SER A 306 19.51 -6.09 -8.24
N ALA A 307 19.76 -7.35 -8.61
CA ALA A 307 18.73 -8.39 -8.60
C ALA A 307 18.48 -8.98 -7.21
N VAL A 308 19.45 -8.88 -6.29
CA VAL A 308 19.40 -9.57 -4.99
C VAL A 308 18.17 -9.16 -4.19
N LEU A 309 17.93 -7.86 -4.01
CA LEU A 309 16.84 -7.41 -3.14
C LEU A 309 15.44 -7.71 -3.73
N PRO A 310 15.13 -7.39 -5.01
CA PRO A 310 13.84 -7.76 -5.59
C PRO A 310 13.59 -9.27 -5.61
N LEU A 311 14.61 -10.08 -5.90
CA LEU A 311 14.48 -11.54 -5.87
C LEU A 311 14.31 -12.07 -4.45
N ALA A 312 15.04 -11.52 -3.47
CA ALA A 312 14.87 -11.86 -2.06
C ALA A 312 13.46 -11.49 -1.56
N SER A 313 12.92 -10.35 -1.98
CA SER A 313 11.55 -9.97 -1.65
C SER A 313 10.51 -10.90 -2.27
N ALA A 314 10.65 -11.25 -3.56
CA ALA A 314 9.77 -12.22 -4.19
C ALA A 314 9.88 -13.60 -3.50
N ALA A 315 11.09 -14.06 -3.19
CA ALA A 315 11.34 -15.32 -2.50
C ALA A 315 10.76 -15.32 -1.07
N ALA A 316 10.87 -14.22 -0.33
CA ALA A 316 10.28 -14.08 1.00
C ALA A 316 8.74 -14.12 0.95
N ILE A 317 8.12 -13.48 -0.05
CA ILE A 317 6.66 -13.52 -0.23
C ILE A 317 6.21 -14.95 -0.57
N PHE A 318 6.78 -15.56 -1.62
CA PHE A 318 6.36 -16.90 -2.04
C PHE A 318 6.72 -17.97 -1.01
N GLY A 319 7.91 -17.90 -0.43
CA GLY A 319 8.35 -18.78 0.66
C GLY A 319 7.50 -18.61 1.90
N GLY A 320 7.15 -17.38 2.27
CA GLY A 320 6.26 -17.10 3.39
C GLY A 320 4.86 -17.66 3.17
N MET A 321 4.31 -17.51 1.97
CA MET A 321 3.01 -18.12 1.60
C MET A 321 3.07 -19.64 1.62
N ALA A 322 4.15 -20.25 1.12
CA ALA A 322 4.34 -21.69 1.20
C ALA A 322 4.43 -22.17 2.65
N VAL A 323 5.17 -21.46 3.50
CA VAL A 323 5.29 -21.78 4.93
C VAL A 323 3.95 -21.65 5.64
N LEU A 324 3.17 -20.59 5.40
CA LEU A 324 1.82 -20.46 5.98
C LEU A 324 0.88 -21.56 5.49
N ALA A 325 0.95 -21.95 4.21
CA ALA A 325 0.17 -23.06 3.67
C ALA A 325 0.54 -24.39 4.36
N LEU A 326 1.83 -24.65 4.57
CA LEU A 326 2.33 -25.81 5.31
C LEU A 326 1.84 -25.78 6.76
N TRP A 327 1.98 -24.65 7.45
CA TRP A 327 1.50 -24.49 8.84
C TRP A 327 -0.01 -24.68 8.97
N SER A 328 -0.79 -24.31 7.95
CA SER A 328 -2.24 -24.53 7.97
C SER A 328 -2.64 -26.02 8.02
N LEU A 329 -1.74 -26.91 7.62
CA LEU A 329 -1.94 -28.36 7.59
C LEU A 329 -1.01 -29.11 8.56
N ALA A 330 -0.07 -28.43 9.22
CA ALA A 330 0.91 -29.07 10.09
C ALA A 330 0.26 -29.56 11.39
N GLY A 331 0.64 -30.78 11.81
CA GLY A 331 0.41 -31.32 13.14
C GLY A 331 1.45 -30.83 14.14
N LEU A 332 2.10 -31.75 14.86
CA LEU A 332 3.22 -31.39 15.72
C LEU A 332 4.43 -30.99 14.86
N TRP A 333 4.95 -29.78 15.05
CA TRP A 333 6.12 -29.28 14.34
C TRP A 333 7.13 -28.63 15.30
N GLN A 334 7.92 -29.48 15.96
CA GLN A 334 8.93 -29.07 16.93
C GLN A 334 10.22 -28.61 16.23
N PHE A 335 10.95 -27.68 16.84
CA PHE A 335 12.30 -27.30 16.40
C PHE A 335 13.29 -28.42 16.81
N PRO A 336 14.31 -28.76 16.00
CA PRO A 336 14.77 -28.12 14.77
C PRO A 336 14.18 -28.66 13.46
N ASP A 337 13.16 -29.53 13.50
CA ASP A 337 12.68 -30.21 12.29
C ASP A 337 12.29 -29.23 11.17
N ALA A 338 12.84 -29.46 9.97
CA ALA A 338 12.57 -28.65 8.78
C ALA A 338 11.19 -28.92 8.15
N TRP A 339 10.58 -30.07 8.48
CA TRP A 339 9.30 -30.52 7.96
C TRP A 339 8.38 -30.94 9.11
N PRO A 340 7.05 -30.77 8.98
CA PRO A 340 6.11 -31.25 9.98
C PRO A 340 6.12 -32.78 10.04
N GLN A 341 6.03 -33.35 11.24
CA GLN A 341 6.02 -34.80 11.45
C GLN A 341 4.71 -35.43 10.98
N ASP A 342 3.61 -34.71 11.18
CA ASP A 342 2.26 -35.11 10.77
C ASP A 342 1.58 -34.02 9.96
N VAL A 343 0.74 -34.43 9.00
CA VAL A 343 -0.17 -33.55 8.27
C VAL A 343 -1.60 -33.82 8.76
N THR A 344 -2.33 -32.78 9.16
CA THR A 344 -3.66 -32.90 9.75
C THR A 344 -4.61 -31.80 9.31
N ALA A 345 -5.87 -32.17 9.02
CA ALA A 345 -6.93 -31.21 8.71
C ALA A 345 -7.58 -30.59 9.96
N ARG A 346 -7.07 -30.89 11.17
CA ARG A 346 -7.65 -30.44 12.45
C ARG A 346 -7.70 -28.92 12.58
N SER A 347 -6.66 -28.21 12.12
CA SER A 347 -6.61 -26.74 12.12
C SER A 347 -7.77 -26.15 11.31
N TRP A 348 -8.01 -26.68 10.11
CA TRP A 348 -9.14 -26.29 9.26
C TRP A 348 -10.50 -26.64 9.86
N HIS A 349 -10.66 -27.82 10.45
CA HIS A 349 -11.93 -28.20 11.10
C HIS A 349 -12.29 -27.27 12.27
N ARG A 350 -11.29 -26.78 13.01
CA ARG A 350 -11.49 -25.82 14.11
C ARG A 350 -11.69 -24.39 13.62
N ALA A 351 -11.00 -23.99 12.55
CA ALA A 351 -11.02 -22.62 12.05
C ALA A 351 -12.22 -22.32 11.15
N LEU A 352 -12.67 -23.26 10.31
CA LEU A 352 -13.68 -23.02 9.27
C LEU A 352 -15.01 -22.45 9.81
N PRO A 353 -15.58 -22.94 10.95
CA PRO A 353 -16.80 -22.36 11.50
C PRO A 353 -16.63 -20.90 11.95
N ARG A 354 -15.43 -20.54 12.45
CA ARG A 354 -15.12 -19.18 12.91
C ARG A 354 -14.82 -18.22 11.74
N LEU A 355 -14.24 -18.75 10.66
CA LEU A 355 -13.84 -17.96 9.49
C LEU A 355 -14.97 -17.72 8.49
N ALA A 356 -16.07 -18.48 8.55
CA ALA A 356 -17.17 -18.37 7.58
C ALA A 356 -17.76 -16.96 7.50
N SER A 357 -18.09 -16.35 8.64
CA SER A 357 -18.64 -14.98 8.68
C SER A 357 -17.63 -13.92 8.22
N PRO A 358 -16.39 -13.87 8.75
CA PRO A 358 -15.35 -12.95 8.26
C PRO A 358 -15.07 -13.11 6.75
N LEU A 359 -15.08 -14.34 6.23
CA LEU A 359 -14.89 -14.62 4.80
C LEU A 359 -16.00 -14.01 3.96
N VAL A 360 -17.27 -14.24 4.33
CA VAL A 360 -18.42 -13.66 3.62
C VAL A 360 -18.37 -12.13 3.65
N THR A 361 -18.08 -11.54 4.81
CA THR A 361 -17.94 -10.08 4.94
C THR A 361 -16.82 -9.55 4.05
N THR A 362 -15.66 -10.21 4.03
CA THR A 362 -14.50 -9.83 3.20
C THR A 362 -14.84 -9.90 1.71
N LEU A 363 -15.49 -10.99 1.27
CA LEU A 363 -15.90 -11.16 -0.13
C LEU A 363 -16.95 -10.12 -0.52
N ALA A 364 -17.98 -9.93 0.30
CA ALA A 364 -19.05 -8.98 0.03
C ALA A 364 -18.52 -7.54 0.01
N ALA A 365 -17.76 -7.12 1.03
CA ALA A 365 -17.17 -5.79 1.08
C ALA A 365 -16.20 -5.57 -0.09
N GLY A 366 -15.37 -6.57 -0.40
CA GLY A 366 -14.41 -6.58 -1.50
C GLY A 366 -15.06 -6.36 -2.87
N PHE A 367 -16.00 -7.22 -3.24
CA PHE A 367 -16.67 -7.13 -4.55
C PHE A 367 -17.56 -5.90 -4.67
N LEU A 368 -18.32 -5.54 -3.63
CA LEU A 368 -19.22 -4.38 -3.68
C LEU A 368 -18.42 -3.07 -3.80
N SER A 369 -17.36 -2.90 -2.99
CA SER A 369 -16.50 -1.72 -3.08
C SER A 369 -15.77 -1.64 -4.42
N ALA A 370 -15.23 -2.75 -4.93
CA ALA A 370 -14.57 -2.79 -6.24
C ALA A 370 -15.52 -2.50 -7.41
N ALA A 371 -16.74 -3.05 -7.39
CA ALA A 371 -17.75 -2.80 -8.42
C ALA A 371 -18.22 -1.33 -8.41
N LEU A 372 -18.50 -0.76 -7.24
CA LEU A 372 -18.87 0.65 -7.11
C LEU A 372 -17.73 1.57 -7.56
N ALA A 373 -16.49 1.27 -7.16
CA ALA A 373 -15.31 2.00 -7.61
C ALA A 373 -15.15 1.95 -9.14
N LEU A 374 -15.38 0.79 -9.75
CA LEU A 374 -15.30 0.63 -11.21
C LEU A 374 -16.34 1.51 -11.92
N VAL A 375 -17.58 1.52 -11.44
CA VAL A 375 -18.63 2.37 -12.00
C VAL A 375 -18.23 3.84 -11.92
N ILE A 376 -17.76 4.32 -10.75
CA ILE A 376 -17.33 5.71 -10.58
C ILE A 376 -16.13 6.03 -11.49
N ALA A 377 -15.13 5.14 -11.57
CA ALA A 377 -13.95 5.31 -12.41
C ALA A 377 -14.31 5.39 -13.90
N VAL A 378 -15.19 4.50 -14.39
CA VAL A 378 -15.69 4.54 -15.77
C VAL A 378 -16.43 5.84 -16.07
N LEU A 379 -17.26 6.33 -15.15
CA LEU A 379 -17.95 7.61 -15.32
C LEU A 379 -16.95 8.79 -15.37
N CYS A 380 -15.93 8.79 -14.52
CA CYS A 380 -14.88 9.81 -14.52
C CYS A 380 -14.07 9.81 -15.83
N LEU A 381 -13.57 8.65 -16.25
CA LEU A 381 -12.76 8.50 -17.46
C LEU A 381 -13.56 8.80 -18.72
N ARG A 382 -14.86 8.49 -18.71
CA ARG A 382 -15.74 8.90 -19.81
C ARG A 382 -15.94 10.40 -19.86
N ARG A 383 -16.11 11.05 -18.71
CA ARG A 383 -16.24 12.51 -18.66
C ARG A 383 -14.96 13.21 -19.14
N GLU A 384 -13.81 12.63 -18.84
CA GLU A 384 -12.49 13.12 -19.29
C GLU A 384 -12.35 13.16 -20.83
N GLU A 385 -13.03 12.28 -21.56
CA GLU A 385 -13.01 12.27 -23.03
C GLU A 385 -13.75 13.45 -23.66
N GLU A 386 -14.76 13.97 -22.98
CA GLU A 386 -15.54 15.12 -23.44
C GLU A 386 -14.91 16.44 -22.99
N ARG A 387 -14.42 16.45 -21.75
CA ARG A 387 -13.76 17.60 -21.13
C ARG A 387 -12.54 17.07 -20.39
N PRO A 388 -11.33 17.35 -20.88
CA PRO A 388 -10.11 16.96 -20.19
C PRO A 388 -10.23 17.32 -18.73
N ALA A 389 -10.05 16.34 -17.85
CA ALA A 389 -10.12 16.58 -16.43
C ALA A 389 -9.06 17.63 -16.07
N GLY A 390 -9.46 18.69 -15.37
CA GLY A 390 -8.52 19.67 -14.86
C GLY A 390 -7.51 18.99 -13.94
N ARG A 391 -6.30 19.56 -13.83
CA ARG A 391 -5.19 19.07 -12.99
C ARG A 391 -5.64 18.73 -11.55
N ASN A 392 -6.69 19.40 -11.07
CA ASN A 392 -7.28 19.23 -9.73
C ASN A 392 -7.89 17.85 -9.49
N LEU A 393 -8.57 17.23 -10.46
CA LEU A 393 -9.18 15.90 -10.26
C LEU A 393 -8.12 14.83 -10.02
N ALA A 394 -7.00 14.91 -10.74
CA ALA A 394 -5.87 14.00 -10.56
C ALA A 394 -5.30 14.10 -9.15
N TRP A 395 -5.12 15.31 -8.60
CA TRP A 395 -4.65 15.50 -7.22
C TRP A 395 -5.62 14.94 -6.17
N MET A 396 -6.93 15.06 -6.40
CA MET A 396 -7.94 14.59 -5.46
C MET A 396 -7.99 13.06 -5.37
N ILE A 397 -7.62 12.35 -6.44
CA ILE A 397 -7.51 10.89 -6.46
C ILE A 397 -6.39 10.41 -5.52
N TYR A 398 -5.31 11.18 -5.37
CA TYR A 398 -4.21 10.86 -4.46
C TYR A 398 -4.46 11.30 -3.02
N LEU A 399 -5.47 12.15 -2.75
CA LEU A 399 -5.68 12.74 -1.43
C LEU A 399 -5.77 11.69 -0.31
N PRO A 400 -6.58 10.63 -0.40
CA PRO A 400 -6.64 9.61 0.67
C PRO A 400 -5.38 8.76 0.80
N LEU A 401 -4.52 8.76 -0.22
CA LEU A 401 -3.25 8.00 -0.22
C LEU A 401 -2.09 8.79 0.40
N VAL A 402 -2.17 10.12 0.39
CA VAL A 402 -1.13 11.03 0.91
C VAL A 402 -1.45 11.54 2.32
N VAL A 403 -2.69 11.38 2.79
CA VAL A 403 -3.05 11.65 4.18
C VAL A 403 -2.93 10.35 4.99
N PRO A 404 -2.17 10.33 6.11
CA PRO A 404 -2.11 9.17 7.00
C PRO A 404 -3.50 8.70 7.41
N GLN A 405 -3.76 7.40 7.27
CA GLN A 405 -5.10 6.84 7.49
C GLN A 405 -5.62 7.11 8.92
N VAL A 406 -4.74 6.96 9.92
CA VAL A 406 -5.06 7.25 11.34
C VAL A 406 -5.46 8.71 11.58
N ALA A 407 -5.00 9.66 10.74
CA ALA A 407 -5.27 11.08 10.92
C ALA A 407 -6.72 11.47 10.61
N PHE A 408 -7.43 10.69 9.80
CA PHE A 408 -8.82 11.00 9.44
C PHE A 408 -9.81 9.87 9.77
N LEU A 409 -9.40 8.60 9.75
CA LEU A 409 -10.30 7.49 10.08
C LEU A 409 -10.80 7.54 11.53
N PHE A 410 -9.97 8.06 12.44
CA PHE A 410 -10.31 8.26 13.85
C PHE A 410 -11.50 9.23 14.00
N GLY A 411 -11.40 10.41 13.41
CA GLY A 411 -12.50 11.36 13.39
C GLY A 411 -13.71 10.85 12.60
N LEU A 412 -13.50 10.09 11.52
CA LEU A 412 -14.60 9.52 10.75
C LEU A 412 -15.40 8.49 11.57
N GLN A 413 -14.72 7.64 12.35
CA GLN A 413 -15.34 6.72 13.29
C GLN A 413 -16.09 7.49 14.38
N GLY A 414 -15.47 8.51 14.97
CA GLY A 414 -16.12 9.35 15.99
C GLY A 414 -17.39 10.03 15.48
N LEU A 415 -17.35 10.57 14.25
CA LEU A 415 -18.52 11.18 13.59
C LEU A 415 -19.60 10.15 13.26
N ALA A 416 -19.22 8.94 12.83
CA ALA A 416 -20.18 7.88 12.56
C ALA A 416 -20.94 7.49 13.84
N VAL A 417 -20.22 7.33 14.96
CA VAL A 417 -20.81 7.04 16.27
C VAL A 417 -21.70 8.21 16.74
N ALA A 418 -21.23 9.45 16.62
CA ALA A 418 -22.00 10.64 17.00
C ALA A 418 -23.28 10.82 16.16
N SER A 419 -23.26 10.38 14.91
CA SER A 419 -24.43 10.42 14.00
C SER A 419 -25.39 9.24 14.19
N GLY A 420 -25.11 8.33 15.15
CA GLY A 420 -25.91 7.13 15.37
C GLY A 420 -25.81 6.08 14.26
N LEU A 421 -24.77 6.16 13.40
CA LEU A 421 -24.57 5.16 12.35
C LEU A 421 -24.15 3.83 12.98
N VAL A 422 -24.93 2.79 12.69
CA VAL A 422 -24.65 1.44 13.19
C VAL A 422 -23.58 0.78 12.33
N PRO A 423 -22.51 0.20 12.92
CA PRO A 423 -21.55 -0.61 12.20
C PRO A 423 -22.24 -1.73 11.41
N GLY A 424 -21.95 -1.83 10.12
CA GLY A 424 -22.58 -2.78 9.21
C GLY A 424 -21.87 -2.83 7.86
N LEU A 425 -22.21 -3.82 7.03
CA LEU A 425 -21.57 -4.03 5.73
C LEU A 425 -21.63 -2.78 4.83
N GLY A 426 -22.75 -2.05 4.81
CA GLY A 426 -22.89 -0.85 4.00
C GLY A 426 -21.91 0.26 4.38
N LEU A 427 -21.75 0.53 5.69
CA LEU A 427 -20.80 1.52 6.18
C LEU A 427 -19.35 1.08 5.92
N LEU A 428 -19.06 -0.21 6.08
CA LEU A 428 -17.77 -0.80 5.74
C LEU A 428 -17.44 -0.64 4.24
N VAL A 429 -18.39 -0.92 3.36
CA VAL A 429 -18.23 -0.74 1.90
C VAL A 429 -17.90 0.72 1.56
N VAL A 430 -18.61 1.69 2.15
CA VAL A 430 -18.34 3.11 1.93
C VAL A 430 -16.95 3.49 2.44
N ALA A 431 -16.54 3.01 3.63
CA ALA A 431 -15.20 3.25 4.15
C ALA A 431 -14.10 2.65 3.26
N HIS A 432 -14.30 1.45 2.74
CA HIS A 432 -13.38 0.81 1.80
C HIS A 432 -13.32 1.56 0.48
N LEU A 433 -14.45 2.10 0.01
CA LEU A 433 -14.55 2.78 -1.28
C LEU A 433 -13.63 4.02 -1.37
N VAL A 434 -13.37 4.70 -0.25
CA VAL A 434 -12.40 5.82 -0.13
C VAL A 434 -11.00 5.39 -0.57
N PHE A 435 -10.59 4.16 -0.24
CA PHE A 435 -9.28 3.62 -0.57
C PHE A 435 -9.27 2.82 -1.86
N VAL A 436 -10.35 2.12 -2.19
CA VAL A 436 -10.43 1.26 -3.38
C VAL A 436 -10.53 2.08 -4.67
N LEU A 437 -11.27 3.19 -4.66
CA LEU A 437 -11.50 4.01 -5.86
C LEU A 437 -10.20 4.52 -6.51
N PRO A 438 -9.21 5.07 -5.79
CA PRO A 438 -7.95 5.49 -6.38
C PRO A 438 -7.22 4.39 -7.14
N TYR A 439 -7.12 3.19 -6.57
CA TYR A 439 -6.42 2.06 -7.22
C TYR A 439 -7.17 1.55 -8.45
N VAL A 440 -8.50 1.46 -8.39
CA VAL A 440 -9.33 1.06 -9.54
C VAL A 440 -9.22 2.09 -10.66
N PHE A 441 -9.26 3.38 -10.35
CA PHE A 441 -9.10 4.45 -11.33
C PHE A 441 -7.72 4.42 -11.99
N LEU A 442 -6.64 4.36 -11.19
CA LEU A 442 -5.27 4.32 -11.71
C LEU A 442 -4.98 3.07 -12.53
N SER A 443 -5.53 1.92 -12.14
CA SER A 443 -5.39 0.68 -12.91
C SER A 443 -6.14 0.72 -14.25
N LEU A 444 -7.24 1.46 -14.34
CA LEU A 444 -8.08 1.53 -15.54
C LEU A 444 -7.70 2.69 -16.47
N SER A 445 -7.14 3.78 -15.95
CA SER A 445 -6.93 5.03 -16.69
C SER A 445 -6.06 4.86 -17.93
N ASP A 446 -4.95 4.13 -17.82
CA ASP A 446 -4.01 3.99 -18.93
C ASP A 446 -4.56 3.10 -20.06
N PRO A 447 -5.06 1.87 -19.79
CA PRO A 447 -5.75 1.08 -20.81
C PRO A 447 -6.94 1.81 -21.45
N TRP A 448 -7.68 2.59 -20.66
CA TRP A 448 -8.83 3.34 -21.14
C TRP A 448 -8.43 4.45 -22.12
N ARG A 449 -7.35 5.17 -21.83
CA ARG A 449 -6.80 6.26 -22.66
C ARG A 449 -6.06 5.74 -23.89
N ALA A 450 -5.44 4.57 -23.81
CA ALA A 450 -4.74 3.92 -24.91
C ALA A 450 -5.68 3.29 -25.95
N TRP A 451 -6.97 3.15 -25.63
CA TRP A 451 -7.94 2.54 -26.55
C TRP A 451 -8.16 3.38 -27.81
N ASP A 452 -8.15 2.71 -28.97
CA ASP A 452 -8.23 3.36 -30.27
C ASP A 452 -9.62 3.94 -30.56
N LYS A 453 -9.71 5.27 -30.56
CA LYS A 453 -10.96 6.00 -30.80
C LYS A 453 -11.53 5.78 -32.21
N ARG A 454 -10.74 5.28 -33.17
CA ARG A 454 -11.20 5.00 -34.55
C ARG A 454 -12.36 4.00 -34.59
N TYR A 455 -12.45 3.07 -33.65
CA TYR A 455 -13.59 2.15 -33.55
C TYR A 455 -14.94 2.89 -33.36
N LEU A 456 -14.96 4.00 -32.61
CA LEU A 456 -16.18 4.80 -32.46
C LEU A 456 -16.54 5.55 -33.74
N ALA A 457 -15.54 6.05 -34.48
CA ALA A 457 -15.77 6.74 -35.74
C ALA A 457 -16.38 5.80 -36.79
N VAL A 458 -15.86 4.57 -36.91
CA VAL A 458 -16.40 3.54 -37.81
C VAL A 458 -17.83 3.17 -37.40
N ALA A 459 -18.08 2.93 -36.11
CA ALA A 459 -19.41 2.60 -35.61
C ALA A 459 -20.43 3.72 -35.88
N ALA A 460 -20.03 4.98 -35.69
CA ALA A 460 -20.87 6.13 -35.99
C ALA A 460 -21.17 6.25 -37.50
N GLY A 461 -20.19 5.99 -38.37
CA GLY A 461 -20.38 5.94 -39.82
C GLY A 461 -21.36 4.85 -40.29
N LEU A 462 -21.47 3.75 -39.53
CA LEU A 462 -22.47 2.68 -39.73
C LEU A 462 -23.82 2.96 -39.04
N GLY A 463 -24.04 4.18 -38.52
CA GLY A 463 -25.30 4.58 -37.88
C GLY A 463 -25.47 4.12 -36.42
N ALA A 464 -24.43 3.59 -35.78
CA ALA A 464 -24.53 3.20 -34.37
C ALA A 464 -24.53 4.41 -33.44
N SER A 465 -25.49 4.46 -32.50
CA SER A 465 -25.52 5.51 -31.48
C SER A 465 -24.36 5.38 -30.48
N PRO A 466 -23.89 6.47 -29.84
CA PRO A 466 -22.78 6.43 -28.88
C PRO A 466 -22.99 5.48 -27.70
N ARG A 467 -24.25 5.26 -27.30
CA ARG A 467 -24.62 4.29 -26.25
C ARG A 467 -24.47 2.85 -26.77
N ARG A 468 -24.93 2.57 -27.99
CA ARG A 468 -24.81 1.25 -28.61
C ARG A 468 -23.34 0.89 -28.84
N ALA A 469 -22.57 1.79 -29.44
CA ALA A 469 -21.14 1.61 -29.67
C ALA A 469 -20.37 1.38 -28.36
N PHE A 470 -20.73 2.11 -27.28
CA PHE A 470 -20.10 1.88 -25.99
C PHE A 470 -20.32 0.46 -25.45
N TRP A 471 -21.58 0.02 -25.36
CA TRP A 471 -21.90 -1.27 -24.74
C TRP A 471 -21.56 -2.48 -25.61
N HIS A 472 -21.61 -2.35 -26.94
CA HIS A 472 -21.39 -3.48 -27.86
C HIS A 472 -19.98 -3.53 -28.43
N ILE A 473 -19.22 -2.43 -28.41
CA ILE A 473 -17.85 -2.39 -28.96
C ILE A 473 -16.86 -2.15 -27.83
N ARG A 474 -16.95 -1.01 -27.15
CA ARG A 474 -15.93 -0.62 -26.17
C ARG A 474 -15.90 -1.52 -24.94
N MET A 475 -17.05 -1.76 -24.29
CA MET A 475 -17.10 -2.55 -23.07
C MET A 475 -16.58 -3.99 -23.25
N PRO A 476 -16.97 -4.74 -24.31
CA PRO A 476 -16.38 -6.06 -24.59
C PRO A 476 -14.87 -6.00 -24.83
N MET A 477 -14.39 -5.01 -25.60
CA MET A 477 -12.95 -4.83 -25.85
C MET A 477 -12.16 -4.43 -24.58
N MET A 478 -12.82 -3.79 -23.63
CA MET A 478 -12.24 -3.38 -22.34
C MET A 478 -12.47 -4.40 -21.22
N LEU A 479 -13.06 -5.57 -21.49
CA LEU A 479 -13.40 -6.54 -20.46
C LEU A 479 -12.18 -6.96 -19.63
N ALA A 480 -11.05 -7.26 -20.26
CA ALA A 480 -9.83 -7.65 -19.55
C ALA A 480 -9.28 -6.51 -18.64
N PRO A 481 -9.10 -5.26 -19.11
CA PRO A 481 -8.78 -4.14 -18.23
C PRO A 481 -9.78 -3.90 -17.09
N LEU A 482 -11.09 -4.02 -17.35
CA LEU A 482 -12.14 -3.85 -16.34
C LEU A 482 -12.05 -4.92 -15.25
N LEU A 483 -11.91 -6.19 -15.63
CA LEU A 483 -11.72 -7.30 -14.69
C LEU A 483 -10.43 -7.16 -13.88
N THR A 484 -9.36 -6.69 -14.52
CA THR A 484 -8.09 -6.39 -13.84
C THR A 484 -8.27 -5.31 -12.79
N ALA A 485 -8.97 -4.21 -13.12
CA ALA A 485 -9.24 -3.14 -12.18
C ALA A 485 -10.13 -3.61 -11.00
N VAL A 486 -11.13 -4.46 -11.26
CA VAL A 486 -11.94 -5.09 -10.19
C VAL A 486 -11.08 -5.98 -9.30
N ALA A 487 -10.20 -6.81 -9.87
CA ALA A 487 -9.32 -7.68 -9.10
C ALA A 487 -8.37 -6.87 -8.20
N VAL A 488 -7.79 -5.78 -8.72
CA VAL A 488 -6.98 -4.84 -7.94
C VAL A 488 -7.81 -4.22 -6.81
N GLY A 489 -9.02 -3.73 -7.12
CA GLY A 489 -9.89 -3.13 -6.11
C GLY A 489 -10.31 -4.11 -5.01
N PHE A 490 -10.61 -5.36 -5.38
CA PHE A 490 -10.91 -6.44 -4.44
C PHE A 490 -9.70 -6.74 -3.54
N ALA A 491 -8.50 -6.89 -4.12
CA ALA A 491 -7.28 -7.18 -3.37
C ALA A 491 -6.97 -6.08 -2.34
N VAL A 492 -7.09 -4.81 -2.74
CA VAL A 492 -6.95 -3.66 -1.83
C VAL A 492 -7.96 -3.77 -0.69
N SER A 493 -9.24 -3.92 -1.03
CA SER A 493 -10.34 -4.00 -0.05
C SER A 493 -10.18 -5.15 0.94
N ALA A 494 -9.78 -6.34 0.46
CA ALA A 494 -9.53 -7.50 1.30
C ALA A 494 -8.37 -7.27 2.28
N GLY A 495 -7.37 -6.47 1.90
CA GLY A 495 -6.22 -6.12 2.74
C GLY A 495 -6.43 -4.92 3.68
N LEU A 496 -7.57 -4.23 3.65
CA LEU A 496 -7.80 -3.04 4.48
C LEU A 496 -8.05 -3.42 5.95
N TYR A 497 -7.00 -3.36 6.77
CA TYR A 497 -7.10 -3.59 8.22
C TYR A 497 -7.73 -2.41 8.97
N LEU A 498 -7.11 -1.22 8.91
CA LEU A 498 -7.49 -0.09 9.77
C LEU A 498 -8.92 0.43 9.52
N PRO A 499 -9.39 0.60 8.26
CA PRO A 499 -10.80 0.94 8.01
C PRO A 499 -11.75 -0.14 8.55
N SER A 500 -11.41 -1.42 8.40
CA SER A 500 -12.23 -2.54 8.89
C SER A 500 -12.35 -2.53 10.41
N VAL A 501 -11.23 -2.38 11.14
CA VAL A 501 -11.24 -2.38 12.61
C VAL A 501 -12.04 -1.21 13.16
N LEU A 502 -11.79 0.01 12.68
CA LEU A 502 -12.40 1.21 13.24
C LEU A 502 -13.90 1.30 12.88
N VAL A 503 -14.24 1.11 11.61
CA VAL A 503 -15.61 1.26 11.13
C VAL A 503 -16.46 0.02 11.44
N GLY A 504 -15.85 -1.17 11.41
CA GLY A 504 -16.50 -2.41 11.82
C GLY A 504 -16.71 -2.49 13.33
N ALA A 505 -15.93 -1.76 14.13
CA ALA A 505 -16.05 -1.62 15.59
C ALA A 505 -16.21 -2.96 16.32
N GLY A 506 -15.50 -4.00 15.86
CA GLY A 506 -15.59 -5.36 16.39
C GLY A 506 -16.91 -6.10 16.11
N ARG A 507 -17.90 -5.45 15.50
CA ARG A 507 -19.20 -6.05 15.13
C ARG A 507 -19.20 -6.63 13.72
N VAL A 508 -18.39 -6.05 12.84
CA VAL A 508 -18.19 -6.50 11.47
C VAL A 508 -16.72 -6.87 11.33
N THR A 509 -16.42 -8.15 11.32
CA THR A 509 -15.06 -8.66 11.19
C THR A 509 -14.78 -9.10 9.76
N THR A 510 -13.55 -8.90 9.30
CA THR A 510 -13.02 -9.38 8.02
C THR A 510 -11.88 -10.36 8.30
N ILE A 511 -11.47 -11.12 7.29
CA ILE A 511 -10.35 -12.07 7.44
C ILE A 511 -9.09 -11.34 7.92
N THR A 512 -8.84 -10.14 7.41
CA THR A 512 -7.66 -9.36 7.78
C THR A 512 -7.74 -8.87 9.23
N THR A 513 -8.90 -8.49 9.73
CA THR A 513 -9.03 -8.11 11.15
C THR A 513 -8.88 -9.30 12.08
N GLU A 514 -9.44 -10.46 11.72
CA GLU A 514 -9.26 -11.69 12.49
C GLU A 514 -7.79 -12.14 12.49
N ALA A 515 -7.12 -12.10 11.34
CA ALA A 515 -5.72 -12.52 11.23
C ALA A 515 -4.78 -11.68 12.11
N VAL A 516 -4.99 -10.37 12.19
CA VAL A 516 -4.14 -9.46 12.98
C VAL A 516 -4.53 -9.43 14.47
N ALA A 517 -5.74 -9.87 14.82
CA ALA A 517 -6.18 -9.96 16.21
C ALA A 517 -5.69 -11.23 16.94
N LEU A 518 -5.18 -12.23 16.20
CA LEU A 518 -4.55 -13.46 16.70
C LEU A 518 -3.10 -13.21 17.08
#